data_AF-A0A520IPJ6-F1
#
_entry.id   AF-A0A520IPJ6-F1
#
_cell.length_a   1.000
_cell.length_b   1.000
_cell.length_c   1.000
_cell.angle_alpha   90.00
_cell.angle_beta   90.00
_cell.angle_gamma   90.00
#
_symmetry.space_group_name_H-M   'P 1'
#
loop_
_entity.id
_entity.type
_entity.pdbx_description
1 polymer ?
#
loop_
_entity_poly.entity_id
_entity_poly.type
_entity_poly.pdbx_seq_one_letter_code
_entity_poly.pdbx_strand_id
1 'polypeptide(L)'
;MTFRVAAAPLLLIAGAASAQVAAPPPPAKVAPDAGMPALPAWDKPALKGAWNDTKRTPEARAKALVAAMTRDEKHTLVFGYFGTDFLISRYTAPKEALAGSAGYVPAIPRLGIPAQYQTDAGVGVATQGGAKVKRERTALPSGIAIAASWDRDAAYAGGAM
;
A
#
# COMPACT_ATOMS: atom_id res chain seq x y z
N MET A 1 18.46 -50.02 37.30
CA MET A 1 17.62 -49.89 36.09
C MET A 1 18.22 -48.77 35.25
N THR A 2 18.96 -49.14 34.21
CA THR A 2 19.81 -48.26 33.40
C THR A 2 18.98 -47.69 32.24
N PHE A 3 18.76 -46.38 32.20
CA PHE A 3 18.16 -45.71 31.05
C PHE A 3 19.26 -45.41 30.01
N ARG A 4 19.14 -45.99 28.82
CA ARG A 4 19.97 -45.65 27.66
C ARG A 4 19.34 -44.46 26.94
N VAL A 5 20.03 -43.33 26.89
CA VAL A 5 19.72 -42.22 25.98
C VAL A 5 20.30 -42.56 24.62
N ALA A 6 19.45 -42.74 23.62
CA ALA A 6 19.87 -42.85 22.22
C ALA A 6 20.12 -41.45 21.67
N ALA A 7 21.38 -41.10 21.42
CA ALA A 7 21.74 -39.91 20.66
C ALA A 7 21.60 -40.24 19.16
N ALA A 8 20.63 -39.63 18.49
CA ALA A 8 20.55 -39.63 17.03
C ALA A 8 21.43 -38.49 16.48
N PRO A 9 22.35 -38.74 15.54
CA PRO A 9 23.15 -37.67 14.95
C PRO A 9 22.28 -36.88 13.96
N LEU A 10 22.10 -35.58 14.24
CA LEU A 10 21.47 -34.65 13.32
C LEU A 10 22.47 -34.36 12.19
N LEU A 11 22.26 -34.96 11.02
CA LEU A 11 23.06 -34.70 9.83
C LEU A 11 22.65 -33.33 9.25
N LEU A 12 23.44 -32.28 9.54
CA LEU A 12 23.31 -30.99 8.86
C LEU A 12 23.88 -31.11 7.44
N ILE A 13 22.99 -31.19 6.45
CA ILE A 13 23.37 -31.00 5.04
C ILE A 13 23.34 -29.49 4.78
N ALA A 14 24.52 -28.86 4.82
CA ALA A 14 24.71 -27.49 4.33
C ALA A 14 24.71 -27.52 2.79
N GLY A 15 23.51 -27.48 2.19
CA GLY A 15 23.38 -27.23 0.75
C GLY A 15 23.65 -25.76 0.46
N ALA A 16 24.85 -25.45 -0.04
CA ALA A 16 25.12 -24.15 -0.65
C ALA A 16 24.32 -24.03 -1.95
N ALA A 17 23.06 -23.62 -1.85
CA ALA A 17 22.30 -23.18 -3.01
C ALA A 17 22.89 -21.83 -3.46
N SER A 18 23.84 -21.88 -4.40
CA SER A 18 24.18 -20.70 -5.19
C SER A 18 22.95 -20.35 -6.01
N ALA A 19 22.13 -19.43 -5.51
CA ALA A 19 21.13 -18.79 -6.33
C ALA A 19 21.89 -17.90 -7.32
N GLN A 20 22.13 -18.41 -8.53
CA GLN A 20 22.44 -17.55 -9.66
C GLN A 20 21.27 -16.58 -9.81
N VAL A 21 21.51 -15.33 -9.41
CA VAL A 21 20.62 -14.22 -9.74
C VAL A 21 20.67 -14.10 -11.25
N ALA A 22 19.72 -14.73 -11.93
CA ALA A 22 19.51 -14.48 -13.35
C ALA A 22 19.36 -12.97 -13.54
N ALA A 23 20.02 -12.43 -14.58
CA ALA A 23 19.85 -11.03 -14.93
C ALA A 23 18.35 -10.72 -15.05
N PRO A 24 17.88 -9.58 -14.52
CA PRO A 24 16.48 -9.22 -14.64
C PRO A 24 16.09 -9.25 -16.13
N PRO A 25 14.93 -9.83 -16.48
CA PRO A 25 14.46 -9.81 -17.86
C PRO A 25 14.39 -8.36 -18.34
N PRO A 26 14.66 -8.09 -19.62
CA PRO A 26 14.54 -6.75 -20.18
C PRO A 26 13.13 -6.21 -19.91
N PRO A 27 12.99 -4.89 -19.66
CA PRO A 27 11.69 -4.29 -19.39
C PRO A 27 10.72 -4.63 -20.52
N ALA A 28 9.51 -5.04 -20.14
CA ALA A 28 8.46 -5.37 -21.08
C ALA A 28 8.23 -4.17 -22.01
N LYS A 29 8.26 -4.40 -23.33
CA LYS A 29 7.95 -3.38 -24.35
C LYS A 29 6.46 -3.06 -24.44
N VAL A 30 5.65 -3.73 -23.63
CA VAL A 30 4.21 -3.57 -23.58
C VAL A 30 3.91 -2.64 -22.41
N ALA A 31 3.12 -1.60 -22.68
CA ALA A 31 2.68 -0.69 -21.63
C ALA A 31 1.94 -1.49 -20.53
N PRO A 32 2.17 -1.19 -19.23
CA PRO A 32 1.71 -2.00 -18.09
C PRO A 32 0.18 -2.20 -18.00
N ASP A 33 -0.55 -1.47 -18.83
CA ASP A 33 -2.00 -1.36 -18.94
C ASP A 33 -2.60 -2.16 -20.12
N ALA A 34 -1.78 -2.79 -20.98
CA ALA A 34 -2.27 -3.58 -22.11
C ALA A 34 -2.99 -4.85 -21.65
N GLY A 35 -4.30 -4.75 -21.42
CA GLY A 35 -5.17 -5.86 -21.03
C GLY A 35 -5.77 -5.74 -19.62
N MET A 36 -5.43 -4.70 -18.85
CA MET A 36 -6.18 -4.43 -17.62
C MET A 36 -7.54 -3.82 -17.96
N PRO A 37 -8.65 -4.30 -17.37
CA PRO A 37 -9.92 -3.62 -17.52
C PRO A 37 -9.76 -2.19 -17.01
N ALA A 38 -10.18 -1.21 -17.81
CA ALA A 38 -10.16 0.19 -17.39
C ALA A 38 -10.85 0.29 -16.02
N LEU A 39 -10.13 0.80 -15.02
CA LEU A 39 -10.75 1.10 -13.74
C LEU A 39 -11.89 2.08 -14.01
N PRO A 40 -13.06 1.92 -13.35
CA PRO A 40 -14.14 2.86 -13.50
C PRO A 40 -13.61 4.27 -13.21
N ALA A 41 -14.00 5.23 -14.06
CA ALA A 41 -13.61 6.61 -13.87
C ALA A 41 -13.97 7.04 -12.44
N TRP A 42 -12.98 7.51 -11.69
CA TRP A 42 -13.25 8.07 -10.38
C TRP A 42 -13.94 9.42 -10.57
N ASP A 43 -15.23 9.48 -10.25
CA ASP A 43 -15.99 10.72 -10.22
C ASP A 43 -15.45 11.60 -9.09
N LYS A 44 -14.47 12.44 -9.41
CA LYS A 44 -13.88 13.39 -8.48
C LYS A 44 -15.01 14.26 -7.90
N PRO A 45 -15.24 14.23 -6.57
CA PRO A 45 -16.23 15.10 -5.96
C PRO A 45 -15.93 16.56 -6.30
N ALA A 46 -16.96 17.36 -6.54
CA ALA A 46 -16.79 18.79 -6.75
C ALA A 46 -16.24 19.44 -5.47
N LEU A 47 -14.92 19.63 -5.41
CA LEU A 47 -14.24 20.34 -4.33
C LEU A 47 -14.65 21.82 -4.38
N LYS A 48 -15.12 22.35 -3.25
CA LYS A 48 -15.70 23.70 -3.16
C LYS A 48 -14.83 24.66 -2.36
N GLY A 49 -13.93 25.38 -3.02
CA GLY A 49 -13.16 26.45 -2.35
C GLY A 49 -11.78 26.66 -2.94
N ALA A 50 -10.99 27.55 -2.31
CA ALA A 50 -9.66 27.92 -2.77
C ALA A 50 -8.65 26.75 -2.83
N TRP A 51 -8.92 25.64 -2.14
CA TRP A 51 -8.11 24.42 -2.20
C TRP A 51 -8.28 23.60 -3.49
N ASN A 52 -9.34 23.87 -4.28
CA ASN A 52 -9.53 23.26 -5.60
C ASN A 52 -8.85 24.03 -6.73
N ASP A 53 -8.28 25.21 -6.45
CA ASP A 53 -7.59 26.02 -7.47
C ASP A 53 -6.22 25.41 -7.78
N THR A 54 -6.12 24.71 -8.91
CA THR A 54 -4.89 24.03 -9.35
C THR A 54 -3.80 25.00 -9.81
N LYS A 55 -4.09 26.31 -9.93
CA LYS A 55 -3.08 27.33 -10.23
C LYS A 55 -2.27 27.73 -8.99
N ARG A 56 -2.72 27.37 -7.79
CA ARG A 56 -2.03 27.62 -6.51
C ARG A 56 -1.11 26.48 -6.15
N THR A 57 -0.07 26.78 -5.36
CA THR A 57 0.83 25.76 -4.82
C THR A 57 0.06 24.79 -3.90
N PRO A 58 0.52 23.52 -3.78
CA PRO A 58 -0.06 22.56 -2.83
C PRO A 58 -0.13 23.12 -1.40
N GLU A 59 0.94 23.80 -0.95
CA GLU A 59 1.02 24.50 0.34
C GLU A 59 -0.13 25.50 0.53
N ALA A 60 -0.34 26.40 -0.45
CA ALA A 60 -1.39 27.41 -0.37
C ALA A 60 -2.79 26.80 -0.38
N ARG A 61 -2.99 25.72 -1.13
CA ARG A 61 -4.25 24.97 -1.17
C ARG A 61 -4.52 24.27 0.16
N ALA A 62 -3.52 23.61 0.73
CA ALA A 62 -3.62 22.95 2.03
C ALA A 62 -3.88 23.95 3.16
N LYS A 63 -3.17 25.08 3.18
CA LYS A 63 -3.39 26.16 4.16
C LYS A 63 -4.83 26.70 4.09
N ALA A 64 -5.33 26.95 2.89
CA ALA A 64 -6.71 27.42 2.70
C ALA A 64 -7.74 26.36 3.14
N LEU A 65 -7.49 25.08 2.86
CA LEU A 65 -8.35 23.98 3.28
C LEU A 65 -8.40 23.86 4.81
N VAL A 66 -7.25 23.80 5.47
CA VAL A 66 -7.15 23.68 6.94
C VAL A 66 -7.73 24.90 7.64
N ALA A 67 -7.61 26.10 7.06
CA ALA A 67 -8.24 27.30 7.59
C ALA A 67 -9.78 27.25 7.51
N ALA A 68 -10.33 26.58 6.49
CA ALA A 68 -11.78 26.43 6.31
C ALA A 68 -12.39 25.28 7.15
N MET A 69 -11.57 24.44 7.78
CA MET A 69 -12.02 23.30 8.59
C MET A 69 -12.45 23.71 10.00
N THR A 70 -13.49 23.06 10.50
CA THR A 70 -13.81 23.06 11.93
C THR A 70 -12.74 22.29 12.70
N ARG A 71 -12.72 22.42 14.03
CA ARG A 71 -11.82 21.64 14.88
C ARG A 71 -12.08 20.13 14.74
N ASP A 72 -13.35 19.73 14.67
CA ASP A 72 -13.72 18.31 14.57
C ASP A 72 -13.30 17.71 13.23
N GLU A 73 -13.45 18.46 12.13
CA GLU A 73 -12.95 18.05 10.81
C GLU A 73 -11.42 17.88 10.79
N LYS A 74 -10.67 18.71 11.54
CA LYS A 74 -9.22 18.52 11.71
C LYS A 74 -8.90 17.27 12.52
N HIS A 75 -9.67 17.01 13.58
CA HIS A 75 -9.50 15.78 14.35
C HIS A 75 -9.73 14.55 13.47
N THR A 76 -10.74 14.55 12.59
CA THR A 76 -10.97 13.45 11.65
C THR A 76 -9.72 13.12 10.84
N LEU A 77 -8.96 14.13 10.38
CA LEU A 77 -7.76 13.89 9.56
C LEU A 77 -6.57 13.28 10.30
N VAL A 78 -6.53 13.34 11.62
CA VAL A 78 -5.42 12.79 12.43
C VAL A 78 -5.74 11.43 13.06
N PHE A 79 -6.94 10.89 12.78
CA PHE A 79 -7.33 9.55 13.20
C PHE A 79 -7.60 8.65 11.99
N GLY A 80 -6.75 7.64 11.83
CA GLY A 80 -6.91 6.60 10.81
C GLY A 80 -7.50 5.31 11.38
N TYR A 81 -8.15 4.55 10.51
CA TYR A 81 -8.77 3.26 10.80
C TYR A 81 -8.21 2.22 9.82
N PHE A 82 -8.24 0.93 10.18
CA PHE A 82 -7.91 -0.13 9.24
C PHE A 82 -9.15 -0.59 8.47
N GLY A 83 -8.98 -0.95 7.20
CA GLY A 83 -10.04 -1.54 6.37
C GLY A 83 -10.19 -3.06 6.56
N THR A 84 -9.82 -3.60 7.72
CA THR A 84 -9.87 -5.04 8.02
C THR A 84 -10.17 -5.27 9.49
N ASP A 85 -11.04 -6.23 9.77
CA ASP A 85 -11.36 -6.62 11.15
C ASP A 85 -10.15 -7.27 11.83
N PHE A 86 -9.95 -6.97 13.11
CA PHE A 86 -8.94 -7.63 13.95
C PHE A 86 -9.62 -8.24 15.17
N LEU A 87 -9.88 -9.55 15.10
CA LEU A 87 -10.61 -10.27 16.15
C LEU A 87 -9.92 -10.24 17.50
N ILE A 88 -8.57 -10.30 17.51
CA ILE A 88 -7.76 -10.29 18.74
C ILE A 88 -7.95 -8.98 19.51
N SER A 89 -8.08 -7.85 18.80
CA SER A 89 -8.28 -6.53 19.41
C SER A 89 -9.75 -6.10 19.44
N ARG A 90 -10.70 -7.00 19.12
CA ARG A 90 -12.15 -6.70 19.00
C ARG A 90 -12.43 -5.48 18.12
N TYR A 91 -11.61 -5.29 17.10
CA TYR A 91 -11.73 -4.18 16.17
C TYR A 91 -12.56 -4.61 14.96
N THR A 92 -13.57 -3.81 14.65
CA THR A 92 -14.37 -3.93 13.44
C THR A 92 -14.04 -2.77 12.52
N ALA A 93 -13.71 -3.06 11.26
CA ALA A 93 -13.45 -2.03 10.27
C ALA A 93 -14.70 -1.18 10.00
N PRO A 94 -14.56 0.14 9.82
CA PRO A 94 -15.65 0.97 9.32
C PRO A 94 -16.19 0.43 7.98
N LYS A 95 -17.50 0.51 7.77
CA LYS A 95 -18.15 -0.03 6.56
C LYS A 95 -17.70 0.67 5.28
N GLU A 96 -17.33 1.94 5.42
CA GLU A 96 -16.89 2.82 4.34
C GLU A 96 -15.41 2.61 3.97
N ALA A 97 -14.65 1.90 4.81
CA ALA A 97 -13.28 1.55 4.51
C ALA A 97 -13.22 0.56 3.35
N LEU A 98 -12.26 0.72 2.45
CA LEU A 98 -12.04 -0.29 1.40
C LEU A 98 -11.56 -1.58 2.07
N ALA A 99 -12.24 -2.69 1.77
CA ALA A 99 -11.89 -4.00 2.32
C ALA A 99 -10.43 -4.34 1.99
N GLY A 100 -9.64 -4.56 3.04
CA GLY A 100 -8.21 -4.81 2.89
C GLY A 100 -7.38 -3.58 2.55
N SER A 101 -7.81 -2.36 2.91
CA SER A 101 -6.98 -1.13 2.90
C SER A 101 -6.24 -0.89 4.23
N ALA A 102 -4.97 -0.49 4.14
CA ALA A 102 -4.05 -0.39 5.27
C ALA A 102 -4.40 0.81 6.16
N GLY A 103 -5.06 1.80 5.57
CA GLY A 103 -5.66 2.91 6.30
C GLY A 103 -6.93 3.38 5.62
N TYR A 104 -7.78 3.99 6.44
CA TYR A 104 -8.99 4.68 6.07
C TYR A 104 -9.12 5.93 6.93
N VAL A 105 -9.29 7.09 6.29
CA VAL A 105 -9.66 8.34 6.94
C VAL A 105 -10.99 8.79 6.35
N PRO A 106 -12.03 9.03 7.17
CA PRO A 106 -13.33 9.45 6.67
C PRO A 106 -13.28 10.74 5.83
N ALA A 107 -14.25 10.86 4.92
CA ALA A 107 -14.43 12.06 4.10
C ALA A 107 -14.77 13.29 4.96
N ILE A 108 -14.58 14.49 4.39
CA ILE A 108 -15.15 15.74 4.91
C ILE A 108 -16.12 16.29 3.87
N PRO A 109 -17.40 15.83 3.87
CA PRO A 109 -18.35 16.11 2.79
C PRO A 109 -18.63 17.60 2.59
N ARG A 110 -18.67 18.38 3.66
CA ARG A 110 -18.93 19.83 3.62
C ARG A 110 -17.92 20.57 2.73
N LEU A 111 -16.66 20.12 2.72
CA LEU A 111 -15.56 20.71 1.94
C LEU A 111 -15.30 19.95 0.62
N GLY A 112 -16.06 18.88 0.36
CA GLY A 112 -15.89 18.00 -0.80
C GLY A 112 -14.64 17.12 -0.73
N ILE A 113 -13.98 16.98 0.43
CA ILE A 113 -12.79 16.14 0.57
C ILE A 113 -13.23 14.67 0.63
N PRO A 114 -12.78 13.81 -0.32
CA PRO A 114 -13.11 12.40 -0.30
C PRO A 114 -12.46 11.68 0.89
N ALA A 115 -12.96 10.50 1.22
CA ALA A 115 -12.25 9.61 2.13
C ALA A 115 -10.86 9.28 1.57
N GLN A 116 -9.90 9.12 2.46
CA GLN A 116 -8.56 8.68 2.09
C GLN A 116 -8.44 7.19 2.38
N TYR A 117 -7.82 6.47 1.45
CA TYR A 117 -7.54 5.05 1.58
C TYR A 117 -6.03 4.87 1.40
N GLN A 118 -5.37 4.32 2.41
CA GLN A 118 -3.94 4.02 2.38
C GLN A 118 -3.72 2.53 2.08
N THR A 119 -2.60 2.21 1.46
CA THR A 119 -2.21 0.84 1.13
C THR A 119 -0.72 0.64 1.40
N ASP A 120 -0.35 -0.57 1.80
CA ASP A 120 1.04 -1.04 1.72
C ASP A 120 1.31 -1.48 0.25
N ALA A 121 2.49 -1.85 -0.21
CA ALA A 121 3.79 -1.92 0.43
C ALA A 121 4.88 -1.38 -0.52
N GLY A 122 6.13 -1.38 -0.06
CA GLY A 122 7.29 -0.97 -0.87
C GLY A 122 7.66 -1.90 -2.03
N VAL A 123 6.86 -2.94 -2.31
CA VAL A 123 7.09 -3.93 -3.38
C VAL A 123 5.82 -4.22 -4.19
N GLY A 124 4.90 -3.24 -4.22
CA GLY A 124 3.59 -3.34 -4.88
C GLY A 124 2.43 -3.18 -3.90
N VAL A 125 1.23 -2.97 -4.44
CA VAL A 125 -0.01 -2.72 -3.66
C VAL A 125 -0.38 -3.95 -2.83
N ALA A 126 -0.61 -3.83 -1.54
CA ALA A 126 -0.92 -4.95 -0.66
C ALA A 126 -2.42 -5.04 -0.33
N THR A 127 -2.81 -6.23 0.12
CA THR A 127 -4.07 -6.45 0.83
C THR A 127 -3.74 -7.03 2.20
N GLN A 128 -4.14 -6.37 3.29
CA GLN A 128 -3.63 -6.69 4.63
C GLN A 128 -3.98 -8.10 5.04
N GLY A 129 -3.09 -8.70 5.85
CA GLY A 129 -3.12 -10.08 6.32
C GLY A 129 -4.50 -10.61 6.71
N GLY A 130 -5.27 -9.85 7.48
CA GLY A 130 -6.60 -10.26 7.96
C GLY A 130 -7.74 -10.17 6.94
N ALA A 131 -7.52 -9.60 5.75
CA ALA A 131 -8.58 -9.44 4.76
C ALA A 131 -9.04 -10.81 4.23
N LYS A 132 -10.36 -11.01 4.18
CA LYS A 132 -10.99 -12.27 3.73
C LYS A 132 -10.64 -12.63 2.29
N VAL A 133 -10.51 -11.62 1.42
CA VAL A 133 -10.16 -11.79 0.01
C VAL A 133 -8.89 -10.99 -0.26
N LYS A 134 -7.89 -11.64 -0.87
CA LYS A 134 -6.67 -10.98 -1.35
C LYS A 134 -6.86 -10.57 -2.79
N ARG A 135 -6.54 -9.33 -3.12
CA ARG A 135 -6.56 -8.88 -4.52
C ARG A 135 -5.29 -9.34 -5.23
N GLU A 136 -5.42 -9.60 -6.52
CA GLU A 136 -4.27 -9.83 -7.40
C GLU A 136 -3.55 -8.50 -7.66
N ARG A 137 -2.22 -8.56 -7.73
CA ARG A 137 -1.35 -7.42 -8.04
C ARG A 137 0.04 -7.91 -8.44
N THR A 138 0.80 -7.05 -9.09
CA THR A 138 2.20 -7.29 -9.40
C THR A 138 3.04 -7.25 -8.12
N ALA A 139 3.82 -8.31 -7.88
CA ALA A 139 4.84 -8.33 -6.84
C ALA A 139 6.18 -7.89 -7.45
N LEU A 140 6.67 -6.72 -7.03
CA LEU A 140 7.96 -6.19 -7.47
C LEU A 140 9.13 -6.87 -6.73
N PRO A 141 10.36 -6.79 -7.28
CA PRO A 141 11.56 -7.15 -6.53
C PRO A 141 11.65 -6.37 -5.21
N SER A 142 12.28 -6.96 -4.20
CA SER A 142 12.50 -6.28 -2.93
C SER A 142 13.35 -5.03 -3.10
N GLY A 143 13.22 -4.06 -2.19
CA GLY A 143 14.02 -2.83 -2.24
C GLY A 143 15.53 -3.09 -2.29
N ILE A 144 16.02 -4.14 -1.62
CA ILE A 144 17.44 -4.53 -1.70
C ILE A 144 17.81 -5.12 -3.06
N ALA A 145 16.92 -5.85 -3.73
CA ALA A 145 17.15 -6.36 -5.08
C ALA A 145 17.17 -5.23 -6.13
N ILE A 146 16.26 -4.25 -5.98
CA ILE A 146 16.27 -3.02 -6.79
C ILE A 146 17.55 -2.22 -6.54
N ALA A 147 18.00 -2.07 -5.29
CA ALA A 147 19.25 -1.37 -4.99
C ALA A 147 20.48 -2.10 -5.56
N ALA A 148 20.49 -3.44 -5.50
CA ALA A 148 21.60 -4.26 -6.00
C ALA A 148 21.74 -4.26 -7.53
N SER A 149 20.73 -3.79 -8.28
CA SER A 149 20.87 -3.60 -9.73
C SER A 149 21.73 -2.39 -10.09
N TRP A 150 21.87 -1.43 -9.17
CA TRP A 150 22.49 -0.11 -9.41
C TRP A 150 21.88 0.63 -10.61
N ASP A 151 20.64 0.30 -10.97
CA ASP A 151 19.92 0.85 -12.10
C ASP A 151 18.82 1.81 -11.62
N ARG A 152 18.99 3.09 -11.94
CA ARG A 152 18.05 4.15 -11.58
C ARG A 152 16.75 4.05 -12.37
N ASP A 153 16.80 3.57 -13.61
CA ASP A 153 15.62 3.45 -14.46
C ASP A 153 14.74 2.29 -13.97
N ALA A 154 15.36 1.18 -13.53
CA ALA A 154 14.65 0.09 -12.87
C ALA A 154 13.95 0.56 -11.58
N ALA A 155 14.62 1.36 -10.75
CA ALA A 155 14.02 1.92 -9.53
C ALA A 155 12.85 2.87 -9.83
N TYR A 156 13.00 3.74 -10.84
CA TYR A 156 11.93 4.66 -11.26
C TYR A 156 10.73 3.90 -11.83
N ALA A 157 10.95 2.92 -12.70
CA ALA A 157 9.90 2.09 -13.28
C ALA A 157 9.10 1.33 -12.21
N GLY A 158 9.80 0.78 -11.19
CA GLY A 158 9.14 0.14 -10.06
C GLY A 158 8.27 1.08 -9.24
N GLY A 159 8.72 2.33 -9.02
CA GLY A 159 7.95 3.34 -8.26
C GLY A 159 6.82 4.01 -9.03
N ALA A 160 6.79 3.88 -10.36
CA ALA A 160 5.76 4.46 -11.22
C ALA A 160 4.53 3.55 -11.43
N MET A 161 4.57 2.29 -10.98
CA MET A 161 3.39 1.41 -10.88
C MET A 161 2.45 1.85 -9.77
#